data_AF-A0A7W0S9W4-F1
#
_entry.id   AF-A0A7W0S9W4-F1
#
_cell.length_a   1.000
_cell.length_b   1.000
_cell.length_c   1.000
_cell.angle_alpha   90.00
_cell.angle_beta   90.00
_cell.angle_gamma   90.00
#
_symmetry.space_group_name_H-M   'P 1'
#
loop_
_entity.id
_entity.type
_entity.pdbx_description
1 polymer ?
#
loop_
_entity_poly.entity_id
_entity_poly.type
_entity_poly.pdbx_seq_one_letter_code
_entity_poly.pdbx_strand_id
1 'polypeptide(L)' 'MSERRKATTTSSFGTGRRENHDSRSFYARFMPPRLSTDGAVNPPWQVDEFFCGDARRMDKINPGSVALVVTSPPY' A
#
# COMPACT_ATOMS: atom_id res chain seq x y z
N MET A 1 23.45 -16.57 -27.21
CA MET A 1 22.66 -15.61 -26.41
C MET A 1 22.56 -16.16 -25.00
N SER A 2 23.02 -15.42 -23.98
CA SER A 2 23.02 -15.90 -22.59
C SER A 2 21.58 -15.89 -22.06
N GLU A 3 21.04 -17.06 -21.69
CA GLU A 3 19.75 -17.14 -21.02
C GLU A 3 19.84 -16.39 -19.68
N ARG A 4 19.03 -15.33 -19.55
CA ARG A 4 18.93 -14.57 -18.31
C ARG A 4 18.32 -15.50 -17.26
N ARG A 5 19.06 -15.80 -16.17
CA ARG A 5 18.53 -16.59 -15.04
C ARG A 5 17.18 -16.01 -14.60
N LYS A 6 16.15 -16.86 -14.52
CA LYS A 6 14.82 -16.46 -14.03
C LYS A 6 14.97 -15.89 -12.62
N ALA A 7 14.37 -14.72 -12.39
CA ALA A 7 14.30 -14.13 -11.06
C ALA A 7 13.55 -15.09 -10.12
N THR A 8 14.07 -15.28 -8.91
CA THR A 8 13.32 -15.97 -7.85
C THR A 8 12.10 -15.13 -7.47
N THR A 9 11.01 -15.79 -7.10
CA THR A 9 9.79 -15.16 -6.62
C THR A 9 9.81 -15.05 -5.11
N THR A 10 9.15 -14.04 -4.54
CA THR A 10 9.08 -13.86 -3.08
C THR A 10 8.45 -15.09 -2.42
N SER A 11 9.18 -15.72 -1.50
CA SER A 11 8.67 -16.82 -0.66
C SER A 11 7.45 -16.38 0.14
N SER A 12 6.51 -17.28 0.39
CA SER A 12 5.36 -17.02 1.28
C SER A 12 5.77 -16.90 2.74
N PHE A 13 6.91 -17.48 3.15
CA PHE A 13 7.43 -17.38 4.51
C PHE A 13 8.93 -17.73 4.54
N GLY A 14 9.74 -16.88 5.18
CA GLY A 14 11.18 -17.09 5.36
C GLY A 14 11.98 -17.15 4.06
N THR A 15 13.21 -16.61 4.08
CA THR A 15 14.14 -16.73 2.95
C THR A 15 15.51 -17.12 3.48
N GLY A 16 16.04 -18.27 3.04
CA GLY A 16 17.37 -18.75 3.45
C GLY A 16 18.53 -18.22 2.60
N ARG A 17 18.24 -17.45 1.53
CA ARG A 17 19.22 -16.94 0.56
C ARG A 17 18.83 -15.55 0.06
N ARG A 18 19.74 -14.89 -0.66
CA ARG A 18 19.48 -13.63 -1.39
C ARG A 18 18.60 -13.91 -2.61
N GLU A 19 17.30 -13.81 -2.41
CA GLU A 19 16.29 -13.97 -3.47
C GLU A 19 15.86 -12.60 -4.00
N ASN A 20 15.57 -12.53 -5.30
CA ASN A 20 14.88 -11.41 -5.90
C ASN A 20 13.48 -11.29 -5.29
N HIS A 21 13.09 -10.05 -4.97
CA HIS A 21 11.84 -9.72 -4.31
C HIS A 21 10.72 -9.43 -5.34
N ASP A 22 10.41 -10.42 -6.20
CA ASP A 22 9.22 -10.32 -7.07
C ASP A 22 7.97 -10.67 -6.26
N SER A 23 7.21 -9.65 -5.86
CA SER A 23 5.99 -9.75 -5.05
C SER A 23 4.71 -9.58 -5.88
N ARG A 24 4.81 -9.59 -7.23
CA ARG A 24 3.65 -9.37 -8.12
C ARG A 24 2.51 -10.36 -7.86
N SER A 25 2.83 -11.63 -7.59
CA SER A 25 1.82 -12.67 -7.29
C SER A 25 1.09 -12.44 -5.95
N PHE A 26 1.70 -11.74 -5.00
CA PHE A 26 1.04 -11.31 -3.77
C PHE A 26 0.06 -10.17 -4.07
N TYR A 27 0.54 -9.11 -4.73
CA TYR A 27 -0.29 -7.94 -5.05
C TYR A 27 -1.40 -8.22 -6.07
N ALA A 28 -1.20 -9.15 -7.01
CA ALA A 28 -2.19 -9.52 -8.01
C ALA A 28 -3.46 -10.17 -7.44
N ARG A 29 -3.45 -10.61 -6.16
CA ARG A 29 -4.62 -11.17 -5.49
C ARG A 29 -5.63 -10.09 -5.08
N PHE A 30 -5.19 -8.83 -5.01
CA PHE A 30 -6.07 -7.73 -4.63
C PHE A 30 -6.70 -7.12 -5.87
N MET A 31 -8.01 -6.86 -5.80
CA MET A 31 -8.68 -6.09 -6.84
C MET A 31 -8.11 -4.66 -6.82
N PRO A 32 -7.56 -4.15 -7.94
CA PRO A 32 -7.04 -2.80 -7.97
C PRO A 32 -8.17 -1.81 -7.70
N PRO A 33 -7.91 -0.73 -6.94
CA PRO A 33 -8.92 0.28 -6.70
C PRO A 33 -9.29 0.97 -8.02
N ARG A 34 -10.54 1.42 -8.13
CA ARG A 34 -10.91 2.37 -9.18
C ARG A 34 -10.20 3.69 -8.88
N LEU A 35 -9.30 4.10 -9.76
CA LEU A 35 -8.65 5.39 -9.67
C LEU A 35 -9.57 6.48 -10.27
N SER A 36 -9.68 7.59 -9.57
CA SER A 36 -10.31 8.81 -10.09
C SER A 36 -9.26 9.68 -10.77
N THR A 37 -9.64 10.41 -11.82
CA THR A 37 -8.83 11.48 -12.40
C THR A 37 -9.10 12.84 -11.74
N ASP A 38 -10.02 12.88 -10.77
CA ASP A 38 -10.25 14.05 -9.94
C ASP A 38 -9.00 14.37 -9.11
N GLY A 39 -8.44 15.55 -9.32
CA GLY A 39 -7.25 16.05 -8.63
C GLY A 39 -7.56 17.04 -7.52
N ALA A 40 -8.85 17.28 -7.20
CA ALA A 40 -9.20 18.15 -6.10
C ALA A 40 -8.78 17.54 -4.76
N VAL A 41 -8.03 18.31 -3.97
CA VAL A 41 -7.69 17.97 -2.60
C VAL A 41 -8.44 18.91 -1.68
N ASN A 42 -9.38 18.36 -0.91
CA ASN A 42 -10.19 19.13 0.02
C ASN A 42 -9.34 19.58 1.22
N PRO A 43 -9.67 20.72 1.86
CA PRO A 43 -9.04 21.10 3.12
C PRO A 43 -9.37 20.07 4.22
N PRO A 44 -8.44 19.76 5.13
CA PRO A 44 -8.72 18.86 6.25
C PRO A 44 -9.67 19.54 7.26
N TRP A 45 -10.48 18.74 7.97
CA TRP A 45 -11.30 19.28 9.07
C TRP A 45 -10.47 19.60 10.32
N GLN A 46 -9.37 18.89 10.53
CA GLN A 46 -8.45 19.04 11.65
C GLN A 46 -7.01 18.87 11.18
N VAL A 47 -6.09 19.60 11.81
CA VAL A 47 -4.64 19.48 11.63
C VAL A 47 -3.99 19.37 13.02
N ASP A 48 -2.81 18.74 13.08
CA ASP A 48 -2.02 18.59 14.31
C ASP A 48 -2.71 17.84 15.47
N GLU A 49 -3.60 16.91 15.13
CA GLU A 49 -4.37 16.10 16.09
C GLU A 49 -4.06 14.61 15.97
N PHE A 50 -4.10 13.89 17.11
CA PHE A 50 -3.93 12.44 17.16
C PHE A 50 -5.27 11.74 17.41
N PHE A 51 -5.62 10.79 16.54
CA PHE A 51 -6.82 9.96 16.70
C PHE A 51 -6.44 8.51 17.02
N CYS A 52 -6.82 8.03 18.20
CA CYS A 52 -6.80 6.60 18.50
C CYS A 52 -8.05 5.95 17.92
N GLY A 53 -7.89 4.99 17.01
CA GLY A 53 -9.02 4.37 16.33
C GLY A 53 -8.65 3.16 15.48
N ASP A 54 -9.67 2.54 14.92
CA ASP A 54 -9.53 1.45 13.96
C ASP A 54 -9.34 2.02 12.55
N ALA A 55 -8.25 1.66 11.88
CA ALA A 55 -7.94 2.18 10.55
C ALA A 55 -8.97 1.82 9.47
N ARG A 56 -9.88 0.87 9.74
CA ARG A 56 -11.02 0.55 8.89
C ARG A 56 -12.13 1.61 8.96
N ARG A 57 -12.09 2.50 9.97
CA ARG A 57 -13.07 3.57 10.20
C ARG A 57 -12.35 4.92 10.34
N MET A 58 -12.30 5.66 9.24
CA MET A 58 -11.61 6.96 9.16
C MET A 58 -12.60 8.14 9.16
N ASP A 59 -13.66 8.05 9.95
CA ASP A 59 -14.77 9.03 9.98
C ASP A 59 -14.36 10.43 10.50
N LYS A 60 -13.13 10.56 11.01
CA LYS A 60 -12.53 11.83 11.43
C LYS A 60 -11.78 12.55 10.30
N ILE A 61 -11.65 11.93 9.13
CA ILE A 61 -10.93 12.48 7.97
C ILE A 61 -11.94 12.98 6.95
N ASN A 62 -11.75 14.21 6.46
CA ASN A 62 -12.57 14.75 5.39
C ASN A 62 -12.36 13.95 4.09
N PRO A 63 -13.42 13.47 3.43
CA PRO A 63 -13.28 12.81 2.12
C PRO A 63 -12.47 13.65 1.13
N GLY A 64 -11.50 13.03 0.47
CA GLY A 64 -10.65 13.70 -0.53
C GLY A 64 -9.65 14.71 0.04
N SER A 65 -9.38 14.73 1.35
CA SER A 65 -8.43 15.68 1.97
C SER A 65 -7.04 15.10 2.26
N VAL A 66 -6.70 13.92 1.72
CA VAL A 66 -5.45 13.22 2.00
C VAL A 66 -4.57 13.18 0.77
N ALA A 67 -3.41 13.84 0.83
CA ALA A 67 -2.43 13.87 -0.25
C ALA A 67 -1.38 12.75 -0.16
N LEU A 68 -1.07 12.28 1.06
CA LEU A 68 -0.08 11.23 1.32
C LEU A 68 -0.55 10.35 2.48
N VAL A 69 -0.36 9.04 2.36
CA VAL A 69 -0.57 8.06 3.43
C VAL A 69 0.75 7.34 3.69
N VAL A 70 1.15 7.27 4.95
CA VAL A 70 2.25 6.43 5.43
C VAL A 70 1.64 5.36 6.33
N THR A 71 1.87 4.09 6.03
CA THR A 71 1.27 2.98 6.78
C THR A 71 2.24 1.82 6.93
N SER A 72 2.23 1.21 8.12
CA SER A 72 2.96 -0.01 8.47
C SER A 72 1.99 -0.98 9.16
N PRO A 73 1.00 -1.52 8.45
CA PRO A 73 0.04 -2.44 9.04
C PRO A 73 0.76 -3.70 9.56
N PRO A 74 0.20 -4.38 10.57
CA PRO A 74 0.76 -5.65 11.04
C PRO A 74 0.82 -6.68 9.90
N TYR A 75 1.82 -7.57 9.97
CA TYR A 75 1.98 -8.69 9.03
C TYR A 75 0.87 -9.74 9.16
#